data_AF-A0A2M7J0W7-F1
#
_entry.id   AF-A0A2M7J0W7-F1
#
_cell.length_a   1.000
_cell.length_b   1.000
_cell.length_c   1.000
_cell.angle_alpha   90.00
_cell.angle_beta   90.00
_cell.angle_gamma   90.00
#
_symmetry.space_group_name_H-M   'P 1'
#
loop_
_entity.id
_entity.type
_entity.pdbx_description
1 polymer ?
#
loop_
_entity_poly.entity_id
_entity_poly.type
_entity_poly.pdbx_seq_one_letter_code
_entity_poly.pdbx_strand_id
1 'polypeptide(L)'
;MAINWFKYSAPTTFYGLAGKLIPWFAIPAAILFAVGLYIGFAVAPMDAQQGEFYRIIFIHVPASMLSMFLYMVMAGYAALGLIFNTRLSSMMASAVAPTGALFAFISLWTGALWGKPMWGAWWVWDARMTSELILL
;
A
#
# COMPACT_ATOMS: atom_id res chain seq x y z
N MET A 1 -10.09 20.45 -30.89
CA MET A 1 -10.50 19.09 -30.49
C MET A 1 -10.89 19.16 -29.03
N ALA A 2 -12.15 18.90 -28.67
CA ALA A 2 -12.59 18.98 -27.27
C ALA A 2 -12.09 17.74 -26.49
N ILE A 3 -11.40 17.95 -25.38
CA ILE A 3 -10.95 16.86 -24.50
C ILE A 3 -12.17 16.29 -23.78
N ASN A 4 -12.49 15.01 -24.03
CA ASN A 4 -13.53 14.31 -23.27
C ASN A 4 -12.94 13.79 -21.95
N TRP A 5 -13.10 14.57 -20.89
CA TRP A 5 -12.63 14.26 -19.54
C TRP A 5 -13.24 12.98 -18.95
N PHE A 6 -14.41 12.52 -19.43
CA PHE A 6 -15.13 11.35 -18.93
C PHE A 6 -14.91 10.07 -19.75
N LYS A 7 -14.02 10.09 -20.74
CA LYS A 7 -13.78 8.96 -21.66
C LYS A 7 -13.48 7.64 -20.92
N TYR A 8 -12.80 7.71 -19.79
CA TYR A 8 -12.40 6.54 -18.99
C TYR A 8 -13.26 6.34 -17.73
N SER A 9 -14.37 7.05 -17.58
CA SER A 9 -15.29 6.87 -16.45
C SER A 9 -16.16 5.61 -16.58
N ALA A 10 -16.20 5.00 -17.78
CA ALA A 10 -16.90 3.75 -18.04
C ALA A 10 -15.95 2.54 -17.88
N PRO A 11 -16.37 1.46 -17.21
CA PRO A 11 -15.53 0.27 -17.03
C PRO A 11 -15.05 -0.35 -18.34
N THR A 12 -15.86 -0.34 -19.40
CA THR A 12 -15.53 -0.94 -20.70
C THR A 12 -14.35 -0.24 -21.39
N THR A 13 -14.29 1.10 -21.32
CA THR A 13 -13.19 1.86 -21.91
C THR A 13 -11.95 1.85 -21.02
N PHE A 14 -12.14 1.85 -19.69
CA PHE A 14 -11.05 1.79 -18.73
C PHE A 14 -10.35 0.42 -18.71
N TYR A 15 -11.09 -0.68 -18.78
CA TYR A 15 -10.53 -2.03 -18.66
C TYR A 15 -9.49 -2.34 -19.75
N GLY A 16 -9.75 -1.92 -21.00
CA GLY A 16 -8.80 -2.09 -22.10
C GLY A 16 -7.51 -1.27 -21.90
N LEU A 17 -7.60 -0.07 -21.31
CA LEU A 17 -6.43 0.73 -20.96
C LEU A 17 -5.67 0.08 -19.79
N ALA A 18 -6.37 -0.30 -18.73
CA ALA A 18 -5.79 -0.96 -17.57
C ALA A 18 -5.02 -2.21 -17.98
N GLY A 19 -5.63 -3.09 -18.80
CA GLY A 19 -4.97 -4.29 -19.32
C GLY A 19 -3.65 -4.01 -20.05
N LYS A 20 -3.60 -2.94 -20.85
CA LYS A 20 -2.37 -2.53 -21.53
C LYS A 20 -1.31 -1.97 -20.58
N LEU A 21 -1.74 -1.29 -19.51
CA LEU A 21 -0.85 -0.65 -18.54
C LEU A 21 -0.32 -1.61 -17.46
N ILE A 22 -1.06 -2.70 -17.16
CA ILE A 22 -0.66 -3.70 -16.17
C ILE A 22 0.81 -4.14 -16.33
N PRO A 23 1.30 -4.62 -17.49
CA PRO A 23 2.69 -5.08 -17.59
C PRO A 23 3.70 -3.94 -17.37
N TRP A 24 3.37 -2.72 -17.79
CA TRP A 24 4.25 -1.56 -17.62
C TRP A 24 4.43 -1.13 -16.17
N PHE A 25 3.46 -1.43 -15.30
CA PHE A 25 3.58 -1.17 -13.87
C PHE A 25 4.03 -2.42 -13.10
N ALA A 26 3.50 -3.59 -13.42
CA ALA A 26 3.77 -4.83 -12.71
C ALA A 26 5.22 -5.30 -12.88
N ILE A 27 5.79 -5.20 -14.09
CA ILE A 27 7.17 -5.67 -14.33
C ILE A 27 8.18 -4.81 -13.57
N PRO A 28 8.20 -3.46 -13.69
CA PRO A 28 9.10 -2.64 -12.89
C PRO A 28 8.85 -2.78 -11.40
N ALA A 29 7.59 -2.88 -10.95
CA ALA A 29 7.28 -3.09 -9.54
C ALA A 29 7.88 -4.41 -9.02
N ALA A 30 7.75 -5.51 -9.76
CA ALA A 30 8.33 -6.80 -9.39
C ALA A 30 9.87 -6.76 -9.35
N ILE A 31 10.50 -6.09 -10.32
CA ILE A 31 11.95 -5.92 -10.35
C ILE A 31 12.42 -5.09 -9.16
N LEU A 32 11.81 -3.92 -8.92
CA LEU A 32 12.16 -3.05 -7.80
C LEU A 32 11.91 -3.71 -6.45
N PHE A 33 10.84 -4.50 -6.33
CA PHE A 33 10.57 -5.28 -5.13
C PHE A 33 11.66 -6.32 -4.90
N ALA A 34 12.02 -7.12 -5.90
CA ALA A 34 13.08 -8.12 -5.78
C ALA A 34 14.45 -7.50 -5.45
N VAL A 35 14.80 -6.39 -6.11
CA VAL A 35 16.04 -5.63 -5.84
C VAL A 35 16.01 -5.04 -4.43
N GLY A 36 14.88 -4.48 -3.99
CA GLY A 36 14.72 -3.94 -2.64
C GLY A 36 14.89 -4.99 -1.56
N LEU A 37 14.32 -6.19 -1.76
CA LEU A 37 14.52 -7.34 -0.87
C LEU A 37 15.98 -7.77 -0.82
N TYR A 38 16.64 -7.88 -1.98
CA TYR A 38 18.05 -8.25 -2.03
C TYR A 38 18.93 -7.22 -1.30
N ILE A 39 18.72 -5.94 -1.54
CA ILE A 39 19.48 -4.88 -0.88
C ILE A 39 19.22 -4.91 0.63
N GLY A 40 17.96 -4.97 1.07
CA GLY A 40 17.60 -4.91 2.48
C GLY A 40 18.05 -6.13 3.30
N PHE A 41 18.00 -7.33 2.73
CA PHE A 41 18.32 -8.56 3.46
C PHE A 41 19.73 -9.11 3.23
N ALA A 42 20.32 -8.91 2.04
CA ALA A 42 21.64 -9.49 1.71
C ALA A 42 22.77 -8.46 1.73
N VAL A 43 22.52 -7.21 1.34
CA VAL A 43 23.59 -6.20 1.17
C VAL A 43 23.72 -5.28 2.37
N ALA A 44 22.60 -4.84 2.94
CA ALA A 44 22.62 -3.85 4.00
C ALA A 44 23.35 -4.39 5.25
N PRO A 45 24.28 -3.63 5.85
CA PRO A 45 25.04 -4.08 7.02
C PRO A 45 24.14 -4.11 8.26
N MET A 46 24.52 -4.85 9.31
CA MET A 46 23.82 -4.79 10.59
C MET A 46 23.78 -3.36 11.15
N ASP A 47 22.66 -2.97 11.76
CA ASP A 47 22.56 -1.67 12.42
C ASP A 47 23.28 -1.71 13.78
N ALA A 48 23.96 -0.63 14.14
CA ALA A 48 24.76 -0.57 15.37
C ALA A 48 23.91 -0.62 16.65
N GLN A 49 22.66 -0.15 16.61
CA GLN A 49 21.76 -0.11 17.77
C GLN A 49 20.73 -1.24 17.73
N GLN A 50 20.21 -1.54 16.55
CA GLN A 50 19.09 -2.46 16.34
C GLN A 50 19.53 -3.87 15.91
N GLY A 51 20.83 -4.08 15.67
CA GLY A 51 21.36 -5.38 15.25
C GLY A 51 20.75 -5.83 13.92
N GLU A 52 20.32 -7.09 13.84
CA GLU A 52 19.67 -7.66 12.65
C GLU A 52 18.16 -7.35 12.58
N PHE A 53 17.52 -6.99 13.70
CA PHE A 53 16.08 -6.73 13.75
C PHE A 53 15.65 -5.51 12.93
N TYR A 54 16.56 -4.56 12.68
CA TYR A 54 16.29 -3.40 11.83
C TYR A 54 15.85 -3.80 10.41
N ARG A 55 16.25 -4.99 9.93
CA ARG A 55 15.88 -5.45 8.58
C ARG A 55 14.37 -5.62 8.40
N ILE A 56 13.63 -5.81 9.50
CA ILE A 56 12.16 -5.83 9.48
C ILE A 56 11.59 -4.51 8.91
N ILE A 57 12.28 -3.38 9.14
CA ILE A 57 11.87 -2.06 8.66
C ILE A 57 11.79 -2.02 7.13
N PHE A 58 12.63 -2.77 6.41
CA PHE A 58 12.59 -2.84 4.94
C PHE A 58 11.28 -3.42 4.39
N ILE A 59 10.54 -4.18 5.20
CA ILE A 59 9.18 -4.63 4.87
C ILE A 59 8.14 -3.73 5.52
N HIS A 60 8.31 -3.44 6.81
CA HIS A 60 7.33 -2.72 7.61
C HIS A 60 7.01 -1.33 7.06
N VAL A 61 8.04 -0.49 6.85
CA VAL A 61 7.82 0.91 6.45
C VAL A 61 7.13 1.03 5.09
N PRO A 62 7.58 0.31 4.03
CA PRO A 62 6.86 0.31 2.77
C PRO A 62 5.43 -0.23 2.89
N ALA A 63 5.18 -1.26 3.71
CA ALA A 63 3.84 -1.79 3.93
C ALA A 63 2.92 -0.75 4.59
N SER A 64 3.38 -0.04 5.63
CA SER A 64 2.62 1.05 6.26
C SER A 64 2.31 2.17 5.28
N MET A 65 3.29 2.59 4.48
CA MET A 65 3.09 3.64 3.47
C MET A 65 2.08 3.21 2.40
N LEU A 66 2.15 1.97 1.94
CA LEU A 66 1.26 1.47 0.90
C LEU A 66 -0.16 1.25 1.41
N SER A 67 -0.33 0.77 2.65
CA SER A 67 -1.61 0.71 3.36
C SER A 67 -2.33 2.05 3.35
N MET A 68 -1.70 3.09 3.92
CA MET A 68 -2.27 4.44 3.97
C MET A 68 -2.55 5.00 2.57
N PHE A 69 -1.63 4.80 1.63
CA PHE A 69 -1.80 5.27 0.25
C PHE A 69 -3.01 4.63 -0.44
N LEU A 70 -3.18 3.31 -0.32
CA LEU A 70 -4.30 2.60 -0.93
C LEU A 70 -5.64 3.04 -0.32
N TYR A 71 -5.69 3.28 0.99
CA TYR A 71 -6.90 3.82 1.62
C TYR A 71 -7.20 5.26 1.19
N MET A 72 -6.20 6.12 0.97
CA MET A 72 -6.40 7.43 0.36
C MET A 72 -6.94 7.32 -1.08
N VAL A 73 -6.41 6.39 -1.87
CA VAL A 73 -6.91 6.12 -3.24
C VAL A 73 -8.36 5.64 -3.21
N MET A 74 -8.69 4.72 -2.30
CA MET A 74 -10.06 4.24 -2.08
C MET A 74 -11.00 5.38 -1.71
N ALA A 75 -10.61 6.24 -0.77
CA ALA A 75 -11.37 7.42 -0.37
C ALA A 75 -11.58 8.38 -1.55
N GLY A 76 -10.55 8.60 -2.38
CA GLY A 76 -10.65 9.38 -3.60
C GLY A 76 -11.67 8.82 -4.58
N TYR A 77 -11.66 7.50 -4.81
CA TYR A 77 -12.67 6.85 -5.67
C TYR A 77 -14.08 6.92 -5.07
N ALA A 78 -14.23 6.77 -3.76
CA ALA A 78 -15.52 6.95 -3.08
C ALA A 78 -16.06 8.37 -3.25
N ALA A 79 -15.21 9.40 -3.07
CA ALA A 79 -15.59 10.79 -3.30
C ALA A 79 -16.00 11.06 -4.76
N LEU A 80 -15.23 10.55 -5.73
CA LEU A 80 -15.60 10.61 -7.16
C LEU A 80 -16.94 9.92 -7.44
N GLY A 81 -17.21 8.80 -6.75
CA GLY A 81 -18.48 8.09 -6.82
C GLY A 81 -19.65 8.94 -6.32
N LEU A 82 -19.47 9.67 -5.21
CA LEU A 82 -20.49 10.56 -4.65
C LEU A 82 -20.73 11.80 -5.53
N ILE A 83 -19.67 12.39 -6.09
CA ILE A 83 -19.75 13.63 -6.88
C ILE A 83 -20.30 13.36 -8.29
N PHE A 84 -19.78 12.32 -8.95
CA PHE A 84 -20.02 12.08 -10.38
C PHE A 84 -20.89 10.85 -10.66
N ASN A 85 -21.27 10.09 -9.63
CA ASN A 85 -22.11 8.90 -9.74
C ASN A 85 -21.62 7.88 -10.79
N THR A 86 -20.30 7.69 -10.88
CA THR A 86 -19.72 6.77 -11.87
C THR A 86 -19.63 5.35 -11.34
N ARG A 87 -19.98 4.37 -12.18
CA ARG A 87 -19.89 2.94 -11.82
C ARG A 87 -18.45 2.50 -11.56
N LEU A 88 -17.49 3.07 -12.29
CA LEU A 88 -16.07 2.75 -12.14
C LEU A 88 -15.56 3.11 -10.74
N SER A 89 -15.98 4.25 -10.18
CA SER A 89 -15.61 4.67 -8.83
C SER A 89 -15.90 3.60 -7.77
N SER A 90 -17.12 3.06 -7.76
CA SER A 90 -17.51 2.01 -6.81
C SER A 90 -16.72 0.71 -7.01
N MET A 91 -16.46 0.33 -8.28
CA MET A 91 -15.65 -0.84 -8.61
C MET A 91 -14.21 -0.68 -8.13
N MET A 92 -13.60 0.47 -8.36
CA MET A 92 -12.22 0.74 -7.94
C MET A 92 -12.09 0.79 -6.42
N ALA A 93 -13.02 1.46 -5.72
CA ALA A 93 -13.01 1.47 -4.26
C ALA A 93 -13.07 0.05 -3.67
N SER A 94 -13.96 -0.79 -4.20
CA SER A 94 -14.11 -2.18 -3.76
C SER A 94 -12.89 -3.04 -4.09
N ALA A 95 -12.24 -2.80 -5.23
CA ALA A 95 -11.05 -3.54 -5.65
C ALA A 95 -9.79 -3.17 -4.84
N VAL A 96 -9.68 -1.91 -4.42
CA VAL A 96 -8.52 -1.41 -3.65
C VAL A 96 -8.60 -1.85 -2.19
N ALA A 97 -9.80 -1.89 -1.60
CA ALA A 97 -10.04 -2.23 -0.19
C ALA A 97 -9.28 -3.48 0.32
N PRO A 98 -9.38 -4.67 -0.31
CA PRO A 98 -8.68 -5.86 0.20
C PRO A 98 -7.15 -5.73 0.13
N THR A 99 -6.64 -4.99 -0.86
CA THR A 99 -5.19 -4.75 -0.98
C THR A 99 -4.72 -3.80 0.11
N GLY A 100 -5.50 -2.75 0.42
CA GLY A 100 -5.24 -1.86 1.55
C GLY A 100 -5.20 -2.62 2.88
N ALA A 101 -6.22 -3.44 3.15
CA ALA A 101 -6.31 -4.27 4.36
C ALA A 101 -5.13 -5.25 4.48
N LEU A 102 -4.69 -5.85 3.37
CA LEU A 102 -3.52 -6.73 3.37
C LEU A 102 -2.25 -5.98 3.80
N PHE A 103 -2.00 -4.79 3.27
CA PHE A 103 -0.84 -4.00 3.65
C PHE A 103 -0.94 -3.45 5.08
N ALA A 104 -2.14 -3.08 5.53
CA ALA A 104 -2.38 -2.70 6.93
C ALA A 104 -2.06 -3.86 7.87
N PHE A 105 -2.50 -5.08 7.55
CA PHE A 105 -2.17 -6.27 8.31
C PHE A 105 -0.66 -6.54 8.35
N ILE A 106 0.02 -6.51 7.20
CA ILE A 106 1.47 -6.72 7.13
C ILE A 106 2.20 -5.66 7.95
N SER A 107 1.78 -4.40 7.83
CA SER A 107 2.29 -3.25 8.59
C SER A 107 2.17 -3.48 10.09
N LEU A 108 0.98 -3.84 10.59
CA LEU A 108 0.73 -4.11 12.02
C LEU A 108 1.54 -5.31 12.52
N TRP A 109 1.56 -6.40 11.76
CA TRP A 109 2.25 -7.63 12.13
C TRP A 109 3.77 -7.43 12.23
N THR A 110 4.36 -6.85 11.18
CA THR A 110 5.80 -6.57 11.14
C THR A 110 6.20 -5.48 12.12
N GLY A 111 5.34 -4.49 12.35
CA GLY A 111 5.53 -3.44 13.35
C GLY A 111 5.58 -4.01 14.77
N ALA A 112 4.70 -4.95 15.10
CA ALA A 112 4.72 -5.62 16.40
C ALA A 112 6.00 -6.45 16.60
N LEU A 113 6.45 -7.18 15.56
CA LEU A 113 7.69 -7.96 15.58
C LEU A 113 8.93 -7.08 15.80
N TRP A 114 8.97 -5.90 15.18
CA TRP A 114 10.06 -4.94 15.39
C TRP A 114 9.93 -4.20 16.73
N GLY A 115 8.71 -3.88 17.17
CA GLY A 115 8.45 -3.17 18.42
C GLY A 115 8.90 -3.94 19.67
N LYS A 116 8.76 -5.27 19.67
CA LYS A 116 9.14 -6.10 20.84
C LYS A 116 10.60 -5.93 21.26
N PRO A 117 11.62 -6.09 20.39
CA PRO A 117 13.01 -5.88 20.76
C PRO A 117 13.36 -4.40 21.00
N MET A 118 12.71 -3.46 20.31
CA MET A 118 13.08 -2.04 20.39
C MET A 118 12.45 -1.29 21.57
N TRP A 119 11.20 -1.61 21.91
CA TRP A 119 10.42 -0.90 22.92
C TRP A 119 10.02 -1.80 24.09
N GLY A 120 10.34 -3.10 24.04
CA GLY A 120 9.94 -4.09 25.05
C GLY A 120 8.48 -4.53 24.97
N ALA A 121 7.68 -3.94 24.07
CA ALA A 121 6.25 -4.17 23.92
C ALA A 121 5.88 -4.49 22.46
N TRP A 122 4.90 -5.37 22.28
CA TRP A 122 4.33 -5.70 20.96
C TRP A 122 3.37 -4.62 20.45
N TRP A 123 2.75 -3.89 21.38
CA TRP A 123 1.75 -2.90 21.08
C TRP A 123 1.81 -1.76 22.09
N VAL A 124 1.65 -0.55 21.59
CA VAL A 124 1.43 0.67 22.37
C VAL A 124 0.21 1.35 21.79
N TRP A 125 -0.67 1.84 22.65
CA TRP A 125 -1.88 2.57 22.23
C TRP A 125 -1.58 4.02 21.87
N ASP A 126 -0.55 4.24 21.05
CA ASP A 126 -0.23 5.57 20.53
C ASP A 126 -1.08 5.87 19.29
N ALA A 127 -1.08 7.14 18.87
CA ALA A 127 -1.88 7.59 17.73
C ALA A 127 -1.51 6.88 16.43
N ARG A 128 -0.22 6.52 16.24
CA ARG A 128 0.29 5.93 15.00
C ARG A 128 -0.14 4.47 14.83
N MET A 129 0.03 3.67 15.89
CA MET A 129 -0.36 2.26 15.85
C MET A 129 -1.88 2.14 15.81
N THR A 130 -2.58 2.95 16.61
CA THR A 130 -4.06 2.96 16.62
C THR A 130 -4.63 3.40 15.28
N SER A 131 -4.03 4.39 14.61
CA SER A 131 -4.51 4.80 13.27
C SER A 131 -4.35 3.69 12.24
N GLU A 132 -3.23 2.96 12.26
CA GLU A 132 -3.00 1.85 11.33
C GLU A 132 -3.96 0.68 11.63
N LEU A 133 -4.29 0.43 12.90
CA LEU A 133 -5.29 -0.57 13.29
C LEU A 133 -6.69 -0.20 12.78
N ILE A 134 -7.08 1.07 12.81
CA ILE A 134 -8.37 1.53 12.27
C ILE A 134 -8.47 1.31 10.76
N LEU A 135 -7.33 1.28 10.06
CA LEU A 135 -7.29 0.97 8.63
C LEU A 135 -7.46 -0.54 8.35
N LEU A 136 -7.35 -1.43 9.34
CA LEU A 136 -7.55 -2.87 9.14
C LEU A 136 -9.04 -3.26 9.31
#